data_AF-A0AA39KV18-F1
#
_entry.id   AF-A0AA39KV18-F1
#
_cell.length_a   1.000
_cell.length_b   1.000
_cell.length_c   1.000
_cell.angle_alpha   90.00
_cell.angle_beta   90.00
_cell.angle_gamma   90.00
#
_symmetry.space_group_name_H-M   'P 1'
#
loop_
_entity.id
_entity.type
_entity.pdbx_description
1 polymer ?
#
loop_
_entity_poly.entity_id
_entity_poly.type
_entity_poly.pdbx_seq_one_letter_code
_entity_poly.pdbx_strand_id
1 'polypeptide(L)' 'MNSISESCNDIKLQYDTCFQTWFSEKFLKGDTNDSMCAPLFKLYHNCLKKAMKDNKIEIKDIEVNYLENEDATKTPT' A
#
# COMPACT_ATOMS: atom_id res chain seq x y z
N MET A 1 -4.96 -3.33 15.22
CA MET A 1 -6.03 -3.79 14.30
C MET A 1 -5.53 -5.04 13.59
N ASN A 2 -6.37 -6.07 13.48
CA ASN A 2 -6.00 -7.31 12.79
C ASN A 2 -6.18 -7.18 11.27
N SER A 3 -5.49 -8.03 10.52
CA SER A 3 -5.64 -8.17 9.08
C SER A 3 -6.80 -9.11 8.73
N ILE A 4 -7.10 -9.26 7.43
CA ILE A 4 -8.12 -10.18 6.88
C ILE A 4 -7.78 -11.64 7.23
N SER A 5 -6.50 -11.96 7.34
CA SER A 5 -6.01 -13.26 7.81
C SER A 5 -5.02 -13.04 8.95
N GLU A 6 -5.12 -13.89 9.98
CA GLU A 6 -4.17 -13.87 11.11
C GLU A 6 -2.72 -14.06 10.66
N SER A 7 -2.50 -14.81 9.57
CA SER A 7 -1.18 -15.02 8.98
C SER A 7 -0.51 -13.73 8.48
N CYS A 8 -1.28 -12.66 8.24
CA CYS A 8 -0.77 -11.37 7.79
C CYS A 8 -0.62 -10.36 8.94
N ASN A 9 -1.00 -10.69 10.18
CA ASN A 9 -1.00 -9.72 11.30
C ASN A 9 0.39 -9.17 11.61
N ASP A 10 1.40 -10.04 11.71
CA ASP A 10 2.76 -9.61 12.07
C ASP A 10 3.40 -8.77 10.96
N ILE A 11 3.18 -9.15 9.70
CA ILE A 11 3.69 -8.41 8.54
C ILE A 11 2.96 -7.05 8.43
N LYS A 12 1.64 -7.03 8.69
CA LYS A 12 0.86 -5.80 8.76
C LYS A 12 1.42 -4.86 9.82
N LEU A 13 1.68 -5.35 11.03
CA LEU A 13 2.19 -4.52 12.12
C LEU A 13 3.52 -3.87 11.75
N GLN A 14 4.44 -4.63 11.14
CA GLN A 14 5.73 -4.12 10.70
C GLN A 14 5.58 -3.06 9.60
N TYR A 15 4.74 -3.32 8.60
CA TYR A 15 4.46 -2.35 7.54
C TYR A 15 3.80 -1.08 8.08
N ASP A 16 2.75 -1.20 8.90
CA ASP A 16 2.03 -0.05 9.46
C ASP A 16 2.95 0.82 10.33
N THR A 17 3.86 0.19 11.09
CA THR A 17 4.84 0.90 11.91
C THR A 17 5.84 1.66 11.02
N CYS A 18 6.37 1.01 9.98
CA CYS A 18 7.26 1.65 9.02
C CYS A 18 6.56 2.84 8.34
N PHE A 19 5.33 2.62 7.86
CA PHE A 19 4.56 3.62 7.14
C PHE A 19 4.27 4.85 7.99
N GLN A 20 3.90 4.68 9.27
CA GLN A 20 3.66 5.82 10.17
C GLN A 20 4.91 6.69 10.37
N THR A 21 6.07 6.05 10.54
CA THR A 21 7.36 6.76 10.64
C THR A 21 7.68 7.48 9.34
N TRP A 22 7.61 6.77 8.21
CA TRP A 22 7.85 7.36 6.89
C TRP A 22 6.90 8.53 6.61
N PHE A 23 5.61 8.36 6.90
CA PHE A 23 4.60 9.35 6.63
C PHE A 23 4.85 10.64 7.43
N SER A 24 5.07 10.51 8.73
CA SER A 24 5.28 11.65 9.63
C SER A 24 6.64 12.33 9.45
N GLU A 25 7.70 11.55 9.23
CA GLU A 25 9.07 12.08 9.21
C GLU A 25 9.58 12.45 7.82
N LYS A 26 9.04 11.85 6.76
CA LYS A 26 9.50 12.02 5.37
C LYS A 26 8.42 12.65 4.51
N PHE A 27 7.29 11.95 4.32
CA PHE A 27 6.26 12.35 3.37
C PHE A 27 5.68 13.73 3.69
N LEU A 28 5.26 13.98 4.93
CA LEU A 28 4.72 15.28 5.34
C LEU A 28 5.76 16.43 5.28
N LYS A 29 7.05 16.11 5.17
CA LYS A 29 8.14 17.09 5.00
C LYS A 29 8.57 17.25 3.54
N GLY A 30 7.87 16.62 2.60
CA GLY A 30 8.12 16.71 1.17
C GLY A 30 9.07 15.66 0.61
N ASP A 31 9.58 14.72 1.42
CA ASP A 31 10.35 13.57 0.95
C ASP A 31 9.39 12.42 0.61
N THR A 32 9.14 12.22 -0.68
CA THR A 32 8.20 11.22 -1.19
C THR A 32 8.85 9.86 -1.47
N ASN A 33 10.12 9.65 -1.11
CA ASN A 33 10.78 8.37 -1.35
C ASN A 33 10.25 7.29 -0.39
N ASP A 34 9.52 6.32 -0.92
CA ASP A 34 8.85 5.24 -0.19
C ASP A 34 9.70 3.96 -0.04
N SER A 35 10.94 3.97 -0.55
CA SER A 35 11.83 2.80 -0.60
C SER A 35 12.06 2.15 0.77
N MET A 36 11.93 2.92 1.86
CA MET A 36 12.05 2.44 3.24
C MET A 36 11.03 1.33 3.55
N CYS A 37 9.79 1.49 3.11
CA CYS A 37 8.69 0.58 3.45
C CYS A 37 8.27 -0.32 2.29
N ALA A 38 8.72 -0.03 1.06
CA ALA A 38 8.37 -0.81 -0.13
C ALA A 38 8.61 -2.33 -0.01
N PRO A 39 9.70 -2.84 0.60
CA PRO A 39 9.88 -4.28 0.79
C PRO A 39 8.84 -4.90 1.74
N LEU A 40 8.52 -4.21 2.84
CA LEU A 40 7.50 -4.64 3.79
C LEU A 40 6.11 -4.61 3.16
N PHE A 41 5.83 -3.56 2.39
CA PHE A 41 4.59 -3.45 1.63
C PHE A 41 4.42 -4.61 0.66
N LYS A 42 5.46 -4.97 -0.09
CA LYS A 42 5.41 -6.09 -1.04
C LYS A 42 5.08 -7.41 -0.35
N LEU A 43 5.69 -7.68 0.81
CA LEU A 43 5.40 -8.88 1.61
C LEU A 43 3.95 -8.87 2.12
N TYR A 44 3.50 -7.74 2.68
CA TYR A 44 2.15 -7.59 3.20
C TYR A 44 1.10 -7.73 2.09
N HIS A 45 1.30 -7.06 0.97
CA HIS A 45 0.42 -7.11 -0.20
C HIS A 45 0.30 -8.52 -0.78
N ASN A 46 1.40 -9.27 -0.87
CA ASN A 46 1.37 -10.67 -1.29
C ASN A 46 0.60 -11.55 -0.30
N CYS A 47 0.75 -11.32 1.00
CA CYS A 47 -0.02 -12.01 2.04
C CYS A 47 -1.53 -11.74 1.87
N LEU A 48 -1.90 -10.47 1.65
CA LEU A 48 -3.28 -10.08 1.41
C LEU A 48 -3.87 -10.72 0.15
N LYS A 49 -3.15 -10.66 -0.99
CA LYS A 49 -3.60 -11.31 -2.25
C LYS A 49 -3.89 -12.80 -2.03
N LYS A 50 -3.04 -13.50 -1.29
CA LYS A 50 -3.28 -14.91 -0.93
C LYS A 50 -4.49 -15.08 -0.03
N ALA A 51 -4.56 -14.33 1.08
CA ALA A 51 -5.65 -14.41 2.03
C ALA A 51 -7.02 -14.13 1.39
N MET A 52 -7.10 -13.14 0.48
CA MET A 52 -8.32 -12.79 -0.24
C MET A 52 -8.78 -13.93 -1.16
N LYS A 53 -7.84 -14.57 -1.87
CA LYS A 53 -8.11 -15.74 -2.70
C LYS A 53 -8.64 -16.91 -1.86
N ASP A 54 -8.01 -17.19 -0.73
CA ASP A 54 -8.39 -18.29 0.16
C ASP A 54 -9.79 -18.06 0.78
N ASN A 55 -10.15 -16.80 1.04
CA ASN A 55 -11.47 -16.40 1.54
C ASN A 55 -12.52 -16.17 0.43
N LYS A 56 -12.21 -16.47 -0.84
CA LYS A 56 -13.10 -16.26 -2.01
C LYS A 56 -13.63 -14.83 -2.13
N ILE A 57 -12.84 -13.84 -1.71
CA ILE A 57 -13.16 -12.43 -1.88
C ILE A 57 -12.76 -12.06 -3.32
N GLU A 58 -13.75 -11.84 -4.19
CA GLU A 58 -13.52 -11.30 -5.54
C GLU A 58 -13.11 -9.84 -5.41
N ILE A 59 -11.94 -9.49 -5.92
CA ILE A 59 -11.48 -8.11 -5.93
C ILE A 59 -11.19 -7.72 -7.37
N LYS A 60 -12.21 -7.14 -8.00
CA LYS A 60 -12.15 -6.72 -9.40
C LYS A 60 -11.27 -5.48 -9.60
N ASP A 61 -10.83 -4.85 -8.50
CA ASP A 61 -10.30 -3.49 -8.53
C ASP A 61 -8.92 -3.28 -7.86
N ILE A 62 -8.21 -4.33 -7.40
CA ILE A 62 -6.91 -4.15 -6.70
C ILE A 62 -5.84 -3.52 -7.61
N GLU A 63 -5.94 -3.75 -8.92
CA GLU A 63 -4.95 -3.27 -9.89
C GLU A 63 -5.40 -2.01 -10.61
N VAL A 64 -6.55 -1.43 -10.23
CA VAL A 64 -7.04 -0.18 -10.81
C VAL A 64 -6.24 0.98 -10.22
N ASN A 65 -5.44 1.62 -11.06
CA ASN A 65 -4.80 2.87 -10.71
C ASN A 65 -5.83 4.01 -10.76
N TYR A 66 -6.56 4.21 -9.66
CA TYR A 66 -7.55 5.29 -9.53
C TYR A 66 -6.97 6.72 -9.66
N LEU A 67 -5.64 6.84 -9.70
CA LEU A 67 -4.93 8.12 -9.82
C LEU A 67 -4.55 8.44 -11.27
N GLU A 68 -4.62 7.47 -12.19
CA GLU A 68 -4.46 7.71 -13.64
C GLU A 68 -5.75 8.31 -14.20
N ASN A 69 -5.95 9.61 -13.96
CA ASN A 69 -6.75 10.45 -14.84
C ASN A 69 -5.82 11.10 -15.86
N GLU A 70 -6.12 10.91 -17.14
CA GLU A 70 -5.38 11.37 -18.33
C GLU A 70 -5.42 12.90 -18.55
N ASP A 71 -5.47 13.73 -17.50
CA ASP A 71 -5.66 15.19 -17.61
C ASP A 71 -4.58 16.03 -16.89
N ALA A 72 -3.31 15.68 -17.10
CA ALA A 72 -2.17 16.56 -16.76
C ALA A 72 -1.37 17.04 -17.98
N THR A 73 -1.92 16.95 -19.20
CA THR A 73 -1.32 17.53 -20.41
C THR A 73 -2.00 18.83 -20.86
N LYS A 74 -2.10 19.83 -19.97
CA LYS A 74 -2.23 21.22 -20.43
C LYS A 74 -1.36 22.14 -19.58
N THR A 75 -0.12 22.32 -20.03
CA THR A 75 0.68 23.49 -19.71
C THR A 75 -0.11 24.73 -20.15
N PRO A 76 -0.48 25.66 -19.26
CA PRO A 76 -1.06 26.92 -19.69
C PRO A 76 0.05 27.79 -20.30
N THR A 77 -0.25 28.32 -21.48
CA THR A 77 0.52 29.29 -22.29
C THR A 77 0.97 30.51 -21.51
#